data_AF-A0A7S7MPN3-F1
#
_entry.id   AF-A0A7S7MPN3-F1
#
_cell.length_a   1.000
_cell.length_b   1.000
_cell.length_c   1.000
_cell.angle_alpha   90.00
_cell.angle_beta   90.00
_cell.angle_gamma   90.00
#
_symmetry.space_group_name_H-M   'P 1'
#
loop_
_entity.id
_entity.type
_entity.pdbx_description
1 polymer ?
#
loop_
_entity_poly.entity_id
_entity_poly.type
_entity_poly.pdbx_seq_one_letter_code
_entity_poly.pdbx_strand_id
1 'polypeptide(L)'
;MRVISTPPTDISGLVSDALEKVSGKSPVEALRALAALYPFAQKEAARQAALNTLRVGLIGALSEATYLDKGGRVIAKTKPMSLGAEPSQDNEERVWAEMVKNHALTRNLTVQGGVIPALGVIQREHCYKEQDLVELAKASALVPPDRAHMVGKGLYWGMTGDFGMAVHFLIPQLENIVRFHMKGARLKTSNTDLEGIENENGLSKLLDVDGVDAVFGGDIVFEMKALFCSAFWPNLRNAFAHGLMDDDDFYSADAVYAWWFMLRWVAMVYWAQSASNRQAVAEDLLSTVEGAPAVTGEPETDAS
;
A
#
# COMPACT_ATOMS: atom_id res chain seq x y z
N MET A 1 -4.90 -37.61 -4.82
CA MET A 1 -4.19 -36.44 -5.38
C MET A 1 -2.74 -36.51 -4.93
N ARG A 2 -1.75 -36.53 -5.84
CA ARG A 2 -0.33 -36.38 -5.47
C ARG A 2 -0.10 -34.89 -5.23
N VAL A 3 0.13 -34.50 -3.97
CA VAL A 3 0.54 -33.13 -3.64
C VAL A 3 1.98 -32.97 -4.10
N ILE A 4 2.19 -32.11 -5.10
CA ILE A 4 3.54 -31.71 -5.51
C ILE A 4 3.91 -30.55 -4.57
N SER A 5 4.84 -30.80 -3.65
CA SER A 5 5.42 -29.75 -2.82
C SER A 5 6.74 -29.30 -3.43
N THR A 6 6.95 -28.00 -3.52
CA THR A 6 8.30 -27.45 -3.72
C THR A 6 9.07 -27.50 -2.40
N PRO A 7 10.42 -27.52 -2.43
CA PRO A 7 11.23 -27.33 -1.23
C PRO A 7 10.86 -26.01 -0.53
N PRO A 8 10.89 -25.94 0.82
CA PRO A 8 10.71 -24.68 1.54
C PRO A 8 11.74 -23.65 1.10
N THR A 9 11.32 -22.38 0.96
CA THR A 9 12.23 -21.27 0.67
C THR A 9 12.88 -20.82 1.98
N ASP A 10 14.21 -20.76 2.03
CA ASP A 10 14.93 -20.20 3.18
C ASP A 10 14.81 -18.67 3.17
N ILE A 11 14.18 -18.12 4.21
CA ILE A 11 13.95 -16.68 4.39
C ILE A 11 14.82 -16.08 5.52
N SER A 12 15.77 -16.85 6.07
CA SER A 12 16.57 -16.43 7.24
C SER A 12 17.31 -15.10 7.00
N GLY A 13 17.78 -14.87 5.78
CA GLY A 13 18.41 -13.60 5.40
C GLY A 13 17.45 -12.41 5.45
N LEU A 14 16.22 -12.57 4.98
CA LEU A 14 15.18 -11.53 5.05
C LEU A 14 14.84 -11.19 6.50
N VAL A 15 14.70 -12.23 7.33
CA VAL A 15 14.40 -12.08 8.76
C VAL A 15 15.51 -11.30 9.45
N SER A 16 16.78 -11.70 9.28
CA SER A 16 17.92 -11.01 9.90
C SER A 16 18.01 -9.53 9.50
N ASP A 17 17.85 -9.22 8.20
CA ASP A 17 17.84 -7.84 7.70
C ASP A 17 16.70 -7.02 8.31
N ALA A 18 15.50 -7.59 8.41
CA ALA A 18 14.36 -6.90 9.00
C ALA A 18 14.55 -6.61 10.49
N LEU A 19 15.13 -7.56 11.25
CA LEU A 19 15.45 -7.38 12.67
C LEU A 19 16.49 -6.27 12.85
N GLU A 20 17.58 -6.31 12.08
CA GLU A 20 18.65 -5.30 12.14
C GLU A 20 18.11 -3.88 11.84
N LYS A 21 17.20 -3.76 10.87
CA LYS A 21 16.60 -2.49 10.49
C LYS A 21 15.77 -1.83 11.58
N VAL A 22 15.25 -2.54 12.56
CA VAL A 22 14.37 -1.95 13.59
C VAL A 22 14.94 -1.97 15.00
N SER A 23 15.88 -2.87 15.30
CA SER A 23 16.38 -3.09 16.66
C SER A 23 17.18 -1.91 17.20
N GLY A 24 16.97 -1.57 18.47
CA GLY A 24 17.74 -0.56 19.20
C GLY A 24 17.53 0.88 18.73
N LYS A 25 16.48 1.14 17.93
CA LYS A 25 16.14 2.47 17.42
C LYS A 25 15.24 3.23 18.40
N SER A 26 15.17 4.55 18.27
CA SER A 26 14.12 5.30 18.97
C SER A 26 12.74 4.92 18.42
N PRO A 27 11.63 5.11 19.17
CA PRO A 27 10.30 4.76 18.69
C PRO A 27 9.96 5.35 17.31
N VAL A 28 10.25 6.63 17.08
CA VAL A 28 9.95 7.27 15.78
C VAL A 28 10.79 6.67 14.65
N GLU A 29 12.06 6.35 14.90
CA GLU A 29 12.95 5.74 13.91
C GLU A 29 12.60 4.28 13.63
N ALA A 30 12.19 3.52 14.65
CA ALA A 30 11.72 2.16 14.51
C ALA A 30 10.42 2.10 13.69
N LEU A 31 9.45 2.97 13.99
CA LEU A 31 8.22 3.11 13.22
C LEU A 31 8.51 3.47 11.76
N ARG A 32 9.44 4.40 11.53
CA ARG A 32 9.90 4.74 10.18
C ARG A 32 10.55 3.57 9.47
N ALA A 33 11.41 2.83 10.15
CA ALA A 33 12.05 1.66 9.57
C ALA A 33 11.04 0.56 9.21
N LEU A 34 10.03 0.32 10.05
CA LEU A 34 8.97 -0.64 9.77
C LEU A 34 8.12 -0.22 8.56
N ALA A 35 7.66 1.03 8.52
CA ALA A 35 6.91 1.57 7.39
C ALA A 35 7.74 1.56 6.09
N ALA A 36 9.05 1.83 6.21
CA ALA A 36 9.98 1.91 5.09
C ALA A 36 10.56 0.55 4.67
N LEU A 37 10.24 -0.55 5.36
CA LEU A 37 11.01 -1.81 5.35
C LEU A 37 11.32 -2.35 3.95
N TYR A 38 10.31 -2.34 3.09
CA TYR A 38 10.40 -2.70 1.67
C TYR A 38 9.66 -1.67 0.80
N PRO A 39 10.07 -1.47 -0.46
CA PRO A 39 9.29 -0.66 -1.40
C PRO A 39 7.98 -1.34 -1.79
N PHE A 40 7.01 -0.54 -2.26
CA PHE A 40 5.87 -1.09 -2.99
C PHE A 40 6.32 -1.65 -4.34
N ALA A 41 5.55 -2.58 -4.88
CA ALA A 41 5.78 -3.15 -6.19
C ALA A 41 5.68 -2.07 -7.28
N GLN A 42 6.67 -2.07 -8.16
CA GLN A 42 6.65 -1.23 -9.35
C GLN A 42 5.82 -1.91 -10.43
N LYS A 43 4.76 -1.25 -10.90
CA LYS A 43 3.78 -1.77 -11.86
C LYS A 43 4.46 -2.29 -13.12
N GLU A 44 5.36 -1.49 -13.70
CA GLU A 44 6.06 -1.87 -14.94
C GLU A 44 7.01 -3.05 -14.74
N ALA A 45 7.74 -3.09 -13.62
CA ALA A 45 8.60 -4.22 -13.31
C ALA A 45 7.79 -5.51 -13.07
N ALA A 46 6.67 -5.43 -12.35
CA ALA A 46 5.75 -6.54 -12.16
C ALA A 46 5.20 -7.05 -13.49
N ARG A 47 4.88 -6.13 -14.41
CA ARG A 47 4.39 -6.45 -15.75
C ARG A 47 5.45 -7.18 -16.57
N GLN A 48 6.69 -6.70 -16.57
CA GLN A 48 7.79 -7.35 -17.29
C GLN A 48 8.12 -8.72 -16.72
N ALA A 49 8.11 -8.88 -15.39
CA ALA A 49 8.28 -10.17 -14.73
C ALA A 49 7.18 -11.17 -15.14
N ALA A 50 5.91 -10.73 -15.15
CA ALA A 50 4.79 -11.56 -15.60
C ALA A 50 4.93 -12.00 -17.07
N LEU A 51 5.30 -11.09 -17.97
CA LEU A 51 5.57 -11.43 -19.37
C LEU A 51 6.70 -12.46 -19.51
N ASN A 52 7.79 -12.31 -18.76
CA ASN A 52 8.89 -13.25 -18.80
C ASN A 52 8.47 -14.65 -18.30
N THR A 53 7.71 -14.72 -17.20
CA THR A 53 7.16 -15.99 -16.70
C THR A 53 6.25 -16.67 -17.72
N LEU A 54 5.35 -15.91 -18.35
CA LEU A 54 4.43 -16.43 -19.37
C LEU A 54 5.17 -16.91 -20.64
N ARG A 55 6.26 -16.25 -21.03
CA ARG A 55 7.10 -16.66 -22.17
C ARG A 55 7.84 -17.97 -21.92
N VAL A 56 8.32 -18.20 -20.69
CA VAL A 56 9.10 -19.39 -20.33
C VAL A 56 8.21 -20.61 -20.02
N GLY A 57 6.97 -20.38 -19.58
CA GLY A 57 6.03 -21.43 -19.18
C GLY A 57 5.43 -22.24 -20.34
N LEU A 58 6.19 -23.18 -20.90
CA LEU A 58 5.81 -24.06 -22.03
C LEU A 58 4.46 -24.80 -21.89
N ILE A 59 3.98 -25.09 -20.68
CA ILE A 59 2.73 -25.84 -20.45
C ILE A 59 1.58 -24.94 -19.96
N GLY A 60 1.89 -23.88 -19.20
CA GLY A 60 0.89 -22.99 -18.58
C GLY A 60 0.43 -21.83 -19.48
N ALA A 61 1.16 -21.54 -20.56
CA ALA A 61 0.74 -20.56 -21.56
C ALA A 61 -0.34 -21.12 -22.51
N LEU A 62 -0.31 -22.44 -22.79
CA LEU A 62 -1.11 -23.09 -23.84
C LEU A 62 -2.52 -23.54 -23.40
N SER A 63 -2.88 -23.42 -22.13
CA SER A 63 -4.19 -23.85 -21.62
C SER A 63 -4.98 -22.70 -20.99
N GLU A 64 -6.30 -22.80 -21.08
CA GLU A 64 -7.23 -21.91 -20.37
C GLU A 64 -6.99 -22.08 -18.86
N ALA A 65 -6.60 -21.01 -18.16
CA ALA A 65 -6.43 -21.09 -16.71
C ALA A 65 -7.76 -20.78 -16.02
N THR A 66 -8.24 -21.72 -15.22
CA THR A 66 -9.43 -21.58 -14.37
C THR A 66 -9.00 -21.30 -12.94
N TYR A 67 -9.53 -20.23 -12.36
CA TYR A 67 -9.26 -19.82 -10.98
C TYR A 67 -10.48 -20.16 -10.13
N LEU A 68 -10.23 -20.85 -9.01
CA LEU A 68 -11.28 -21.34 -8.10
C LEU A 68 -11.23 -20.60 -6.77
N ASP A 69 -12.38 -20.45 -6.12
CA ASP A 69 -12.45 -20.01 -4.74
C ASP A 69 -12.08 -21.14 -3.74
N LYS A 70 -12.01 -20.83 -2.43
CA LYS A 70 -11.79 -21.85 -1.36
C LYS A 70 -12.83 -22.98 -1.39
N GLY A 71 -14.06 -22.68 -1.85
CA GLY A 71 -15.16 -23.64 -1.99
C GLY A 71 -15.18 -24.36 -3.35
N GLY A 72 -14.18 -24.16 -4.20
CA GLY A 72 -14.08 -24.78 -5.53
C GLY A 72 -14.96 -24.14 -6.61
N ARG A 73 -15.59 -22.97 -6.35
CA ARG A 73 -16.37 -22.24 -7.36
C ARG A 73 -15.44 -21.53 -8.33
N VAL A 74 -15.76 -21.53 -9.62
CA VAL A 74 -15.00 -20.76 -10.62
C VAL A 74 -15.23 -19.27 -10.41
N ILE A 75 -14.15 -18.52 -10.15
CA ILE A 75 -14.19 -17.06 -9.92
C ILE A 75 -13.62 -16.27 -11.10
N ALA A 76 -12.74 -16.87 -11.89
CA ALA A 76 -12.20 -16.26 -13.10
C ALA A 76 -11.69 -17.31 -14.09
N LYS A 77 -11.60 -16.93 -15.35
CA LYS A 77 -10.98 -17.73 -16.41
C LYS A 77 -10.15 -16.82 -17.31
N THR A 78 -8.99 -17.28 -17.75
CA THR A 78 -8.15 -16.53 -18.70
C THR A 78 -7.91 -17.35 -19.95
N LYS A 79 -7.94 -16.69 -21.11
CA LYS A 79 -7.66 -17.32 -22.40
C LYS A 79 -6.18 -17.77 -22.48
N PRO A 80 -5.90 -18.84 -23.24
CA PRO A 80 -4.52 -19.24 -23.54
C PRO A 80 -3.75 -18.11 -24.25
N MET A 81 -2.45 -18.03 -23.98
CA MET A 81 -1.51 -17.17 -24.70
C MET A 81 -0.62 -18.05 -25.57
N SER A 82 -0.58 -17.79 -26.89
CA SER A 82 0.30 -18.55 -27.78
C SER A 82 1.77 -18.35 -27.38
N LEU A 83 2.57 -19.42 -27.47
CA LEU A 83 4.01 -19.37 -27.22
C LEU A 83 4.66 -18.29 -28.10
N GLY A 84 5.30 -17.31 -27.45
CA GLY A 84 5.97 -16.20 -28.15
C GLY A 84 5.03 -15.14 -28.74
N ALA A 85 3.73 -15.16 -28.43
CA ALA A 85 2.84 -14.06 -28.83
C ALA A 85 3.27 -12.74 -28.19
N GLU A 86 3.29 -11.68 -28.99
CA GLU A 86 3.40 -10.32 -28.47
C GLU A 86 2.14 -10.01 -27.62
N PRO A 87 2.29 -9.23 -26.54
CA PRO A 87 1.15 -8.78 -25.75
C PRO A 87 0.14 -8.06 -26.65
N SER A 88 -1.09 -8.54 -26.65
CA SER A 88 -2.23 -7.91 -27.33
C SER A 88 -3.32 -7.62 -26.31
N GLN A 89 -4.26 -6.74 -26.68
CA GLN A 89 -5.40 -6.41 -25.83
C GLN A 89 -6.21 -7.66 -25.41
N ASP A 90 -6.19 -8.72 -26.24
CA ASP A 90 -6.85 -10.00 -25.95
C ASP A 90 -6.20 -10.81 -24.82
N ASN A 91 -4.96 -10.50 -24.45
CA ASN A 91 -4.18 -11.24 -23.46
C ASN A 91 -3.85 -10.44 -22.18
N GLU A 92 -4.30 -9.19 -22.06
CA GLU A 92 -3.99 -8.33 -20.90
C GLU A 92 -4.50 -8.91 -19.58
N GLU A 93 -5.65 -9.58 -19.58
CA GLU A 93 -6.19 -10.22 -18.38
C GLU A 93 -5.27 -11.36 -17.89
N ARG A 94 -4.66 -12.12 -18.81
CA ARG A 94 -3.70 -13.18 -18.47
C ARG A 94 -2.42 -12.60 -17.88
N VAL A 95 -1.92 -11.51 -18.45
CA VAL A 95 -0.76 -10.79 -17.92
C VAL A 95 -1.06 -10.26 -16.52
N TRP A 96 -2.21 -9.62 -16.34
CA TRP A 96 -2.68 -9.12 -15.04
C TRP A 96 -2.77 -10.25 -14.00
N ALA A 97 -3.38 -11.38 -14.36
CA ALA A 97 -3.49 -12.52 -13.44
C ALA A 97 -2.11 -13.04 -12.99
N GLU A 98 -1.13 -13.10 -13.89
CA GLU A 98 0.23 -13.49 -13.53
C GLU A 98 0.96 -12.41 -12.70
N MET A 99 0.73 -11.12 -12.97
CA MET A 99 1.24 -10.02 -12.13
C MET A 99 0.72 -10.14 -10.70
N VAL A 100 -0.59 -10.36 -10.52
CA VAL A 100 -1.23 -10.51 -9.20
C VAL A 100 -0.68 -11.72 -8.46
N LYS A 101 -0.54 -12.85 -9.15
CA LYS A 101 0.02 -14.09 -8.59
C LYS A 101 1.48 -13.91 -8.15
N ASN A 102 2.33 -13.32 -9.00
CA ASN A 102 3.72 -13.04 -8.64
C ASN A 102 3.79 -12.08 -7.45
N HIS A 103 2.96 -11.04 -7.44
CA HIS A 103 2.87 -10.10 -6.33
C HIS A 103 2.42 -10.78 -5.03
N ALA A 104 1.50 -11.76 -5.09
CA ALA A 104 1.09 -12.53 -3.91
C ALA A 104 2.27 -13.26 -3.24
N LEU A 105 3.20 -13.80 -4.04
CA LEU A 105 4.45 -14.38 -3.51
C LEU A 105 5.32 -13.32 -2.84
N THR A 106 5.50 -12.16 -3.48
CA THR A 106 6.27 -11.04 -2.92
C THR A 106 5.66 -10.52 -1.61
N ARG A 107 4.33 -10.39 -1.52
CA ARG A 107 3.64 -10.00 -0.29
C ARG A 107 3.85 -11.03 0.82
N ASN A 108 3.76 -12.32 0.51
CA ASN A 108 3.98 -13.38 1.49
C ASN A 108 5.42 -13.33 2.05
N LEU A 109 6.43 -13.20 1.18
CA LEU A 109 7.83 -13.03 1.60
C LEU A 109 8.04 -11.75 2.41
N THR A 110 7.44 -10.64 2.01
CA THR A 110 7.48 -9.36 2.73
C THR A 110 6.96 -9.51 4.16
N VAL A 111 5.83 -10.21 4.32
CA VAL A 111 5.19 -10.39 5.61
C VAL A 111 5.98 -11.35 6.51
N GLN A 112 6.24 -12.56 6.01
CA GLN A 112 6.85 -13.63 6.80
C GLN A 112 8.33 -13.36 7.08
N GLY A 113 9.05 -12.84 6.08
CA GLY A 113 10.46 -12.52 6.18
C GLY A 113 10.75 -11.16 6.80
N GLY A 114 9.74 -10.27 6.92
CA GLY A 114 10.00 -8.88 7.26
C GLY A 114 9.07 -8.28 8.29
N VAL A 115 7.82 -8.02 7.88
CA VAL A 115 6.86 -7.25 8.68
C VAL A 115 6.61 -7.91 10.03
N ILE A 116 6.34 -9.22 10.07
CA ILE A 116 6.07 -9.95 11.31
C ILE A 116 7.32 -9.96 12.23
N PRO A 117 8.53 -10.36 11.77
CA PRO A 117 9.74 -10.27 12.59
C PRO A 117 10.01 -8.87 13.14
N ALA A 118 9.93 -7.85 12.29
CA ALA A 118 10.19 -6.46 12.67
C ALA A 118 9.16 -5.95 13.70
N LEU A 119 7.88 -6.24 13.49
CA LEU A 119 6.81 -5.90 14.43
C LEU A 119 7.06 -6.55 15.79
N GLY A 120 7.51 -7.80 15.83
CA GLY A 120 7.84 -8.48 17.08
C GLY A 120 8.95 -7.79 17.89
N VAL A 121 9.97 -7.22 17.23
CA VAL A 121 10.99 -6.40 17.91
C VAL A 121 10.39 -5.12 18.43
N ILE A 122 9.64 -4.43 17.59
CA ILE A 122 9.02 -3.13 17.91
C ILE A 122 8.08 -3.24 19.10
N GLN A 123 7.28 -4.31 19.20
CA GLN A 123 6.40 -4.58 20.33
C GLN A 123 7.16 -4.88 21.64
N ARG A 124 8.39 -5.40 21.56
CA ARG A 124 9.23 -5.66 22.74
C ARG A 124 9.96 -4.42 23.21
N GLU A 125 10.45 -3.60 22.29
CA GLU A 125 11.28 -2.43 22.60
C GLU A 125 10.44 -1.18 22.88
N HIS A 126 9.21 -1.12 22.38
CA HIS A 126 8.39 0.08 22.41
C HIS A 126 6.93 -0.20 22.77
N CYS A 127 6.30 0.77 23.41
CA CYS A 127 4.87 0.76 23.70
C CYS A 127 4.20 1.91 22.95
N TYR A 128 3.71 1.64 21.74
CA TYR A 128 2.89 2.61 21.01
C TYR A 128 1.50 2.62 21.58
N LYS A 129 0.99 3.82 21.88
CA LYS A 129 -0.39 4.02 22.30
C LYS A 129 -1.24 4.28 21.08
N GLU A 130 -2.53 3.96 21.17
CA GLU A 130 -3.51 4.29 20.13
C GLU A 130 -3.41 5.77 19.70
N GLN A 131 -3.27 6.67 20.68
CA GLN A 131 -3.13 8.10 20.43
C GLN A 131 -1.93 8.43 19.51
N ASP A 132 -0.80 7.72 19.64
CA ASP A 132 0.39 8.00 18.83
C ASP A 132 0.10 7.75 17.33
N LEU A 133 -0.64 6.68 17.02
CA LEU A 133 -1.02 6.33 15.65
C LEU A 133 -2.18 7.20 15.14
N VAL A 134 -3.08 7.65 16.02
CA VAL A 134 -4.11 8.63 15.69
C VAL A 134 -3.48 9.98 15.34
N GLU A 135 -2.50 10.45 16.09
CA GLU A 135 -1.78 11.69 15.77
C GLU A 135 -0.98 11.57 14.47
N LEU A 136 -0.35 10.41 14.21
CA LEU A 136 0.26 10.14 12.90
C LEU A 136 -0.76 10.25 11.75
N ALA A 137 -1.94 9.65 11.91
CA ALA A 137 -2.99 9.70 10.90
C ALA A 137 -3.48 11.14 10.69
N LYS A 138 -3.72 11.90 11.77
CA LYS A 138 -4.12 13.32 11.69
C LYS A 138 -3.08 14.19 11.00
N ALA A 139 -1.80 13.91 11.23
CA ALA A 139 -0.70 14.68 10.67
C ALA A 139 -0.42 14.36 9.19
N SER A 140 -0.93 13.25 8.67
CA SER A 140 -0.71 12.84 7.28
C SER A 140 -1.72 13.49 6.34
N ALA A 141 -1.25 14.25 5.34
CA ALA A 141 -2.10 14.82 4.29
C ALA A 141 -2.85 13.76 3.44
N LEU A 142 -2.47 12.48 3.55
CA LEU A 142 -3.21 11.39 2.93
C LEU A 142 -4.59 11.19 3.57
N VAL A 143 -4.71 11.39 4.88
CA VAL A 143 -5.88 10.97 5.64
C VAL A 143 -6.90 12.12 5.72
N PRO A 144 -8.16 11.91 5.30
CA PRO A 144 -9.19 12.91 5.47
C PRO A 144 -9.37 13.28 6.96
N PRO A 145 -9.51 14.57 7.32
CA PRO A 145 -9.58 14.99 8.73
C PRO A 145 -10.67 14.30 9.55
N ASP A 146 -11.83 14.00 8.95
CA ASP A 146 -12.96 13.31 9.59
C ASP A 146 -12.77 11.78 9.72
N ARG A 147 -11.65 11.24 9.22
CA ARG A 147 -11.33 9.81 9.21
C ARG A 147 -10.11 9.43 10.05
N ALA A 148 -9.32 10.41 10.47
CA ALA A 148 -8.05 10.19 11.16
C ALA A 148 -8.14 9.27 12.39
N HIS A 149 -9.22 9.38 13.16
CA HIS A 149 -9.41 8.53 14.33
C HIS A 149 -9.59 7.05 13.98
N MET A 150 -10.40 6.73 12.97
CA MET A 150 -10.61 5.33 12.55
C MET A 150 -9.39 4.76 11.84
N VAL A 151 -8.70 5.57 11.02
CA VAL A 151 -7.41 5.18 10.42
C VAL A 151 -6.38 4.88 11.50
N GLY A 152 -6.18 5.80 12.44
CA GLY A 152 -5.23 5.63 13.55
C GLY A 152 -5.51 4.40 14.41
N LYS A 153 -6.79 4.13 14.73
CA LYS A 153 -7.21 2.89 15.41
C LYS A 153 -6.84 1.64 14.64
N GLY A 154 -7.10 1.62 13.33
CA GLY A 154 -6.71 0.50 12.48
C GLY A 154 -5.20 0.27 12.43
N LEU A 155 -4.42 1.36 12.37
CA LEU A 155 -2.95 1.29 12.43
C LEU A 155 -2.48 0.75 13.79
N TYR A 156 -3.10 1.18 14.89
CA TYR A 156 -2.79 0.73 16.24
C TYR A 156 -3.09 -0.76 16.44
N TRP A 157 -4.26 -1.26 16.02
CA TRP A 157 -4.60 -2.67 16.20
C TRP A 157 -3.61 -3.61 15.53
N GLY A 158 -3.18 -3.29 14.31
CA GLY A 158 -2.13 -4.09 13.66
C GLY A 158 -0.75 -3.87 14.30
N MET A 159 -0.46 -2.71 14.89
CA MET A 159 0.75 -2.49 15.69
C MET A 159 0.78 -3.42 16.91
N THR A 160 -0.37 -3.75 17.49
CA THR A 160 -0.50 -4.72 18.58
C THR A 160 -0.66 -6.17 18.12
N GLY A 161 -0.64 -6.42 16.80
CA GLY A 161 -0.75 -7.77 16.21
C GLY A 161 -2.18 -8.27 16.00
N ASP A 162 -3.20 -7.44 16.26
CA ASP A 162 -4.60 -7.77 15.98
C ASP A 162 -4.96 -7.29 14.57
N PHE A 163 -4.61 -8.11 13.58
CA PHE A 163 -4.84 -7.79 12.17
C PHE A 163 -6.31 -7.87 11.78
N GLY A 164 -7.10 -8.70 12.47
CA GLY A 164 -8.54 -8.76 12.29
C GLY A 164 -9.18 -7.41 12.61
N MET A 165 -8.94 -6.88 13.80
CA MET A 165 -9.41 -5.54 14.17
C MET A 165 -8.84 -4.46 13.23
N ALA A 166 -7.56 -4.56 12.86
CA ALA A 166 -6.93 -3.61 11.96
C ALA A 166 -7.67 -3.50 10.61
N VAL A 167 -7.95 -4.63 9.94
CA VAL A 167 -8.59 -4.60 8.61
C VAL A 167 -10.06 -4.20 8.68
N HIS A 168 -10.77 -4.49 9.78
CA HIS A 168 -12.15 -4.00 9.99
C HIS A 168 -12.23 -2.46 9.99
N PHE A 169 -11.22 -1.79 10.55
CA PHE A 169 -11.11 -0.33 10.44
C PHE A 169 -10.59 0.08 9.06
N LEU A 170 -9.48 -0.49 8.61
CA LEU A 170 -8.69 0.05 7.50
C LEU A 170 -9.30 -0.16 6.12
N ILE A 171 -9.96 -1.29 5.83
CA ILE A 171 -10.51 -1.57 4.50
C ILE A 171 -11.56 -0.52 4.10
N PRO A 172 -12.55 -0.17 4.94
CA PRO A 172 -13.47 0.93 4.64
C PRO A 172 -12.77 2.30 4.53
N GLN A 173 -11.74 2.55 5.35
CA GLN A 173 -11.02 3.84 5.30
C GLN A 173 -10.19 4.00 4.04
N LEU A 174 -9.59 2.92 3.51
CA LEU A 174 -8.89 2.93 2.22
C LEU A 174 -9.80 3.45 1.11
N GLU A 175 -11.02 2.90 0.99
CA GLU A 175 -11.97 3.35 -0.02
C GLU A 175 -12.35 4.82 0.16
N ASN A 176 -12.51 5.27 1.40
CA ASN A 176 -12.80 6.68 1.68
C ASN A 176 -11.63 7.62 1.33
N ILE A 177 -10.39 7.25 1.68
CA ILE A 177 -9.18 8.00 1.31
C ILE A 177 -9.09 8.14 -0.21
N VAL A 178 -9.29 7.05 -0.95
CA VAL A 178 -9.28 7.07 -2.41
C VAL A 178 -10.36 8.03 -2.94
N ARG A 179 -11.58 7.92 -2.42
CA ARG A 179 -12.70 8.78 -2.80
C ARG A 179 -12.41 10.26 -2.52
N PHE A 180 -11.85 10.58 -1.36
CA PHE A 180 -11.54 11.94 -0.94
C PHE A 180 -10.57 12.63 -1.92
N HIS A 181 -9.44 11.98 -2.23
CA HIS A 181 -8.44 12.55 -3.14
C HIS A 181 -8.94 12.61 -4.59
N MET A 182 -9.74 11.63 -5.03
CA MET A 182 -10.41 11.69 -6.34
C MET A 182 -11.37 12.89 -6.45
N LYS A 183 -12.18 13.16 -5.42
CA LYS A 183 -13.05 14.35 -5.37
C LYS A 183 -12.22 15.64 -5.40
N GLY A 184 -11.09 15.69 -4.68
CA GLY A 184 -10.14 16.80 -4.74
C GLY A 184 -9.59 17.04 -6.14
N ALA A 185 -9.34 15.96 -6.90
CA ALA A 185 -8.92 16.01 -8.30
C ALA A 185 -10.08 16.16 -9.31
N ARG A 186 -11.32 16.37 -8.85
CA ARG A 186 -12.53 16.48 -9.69
C ARG A 186 -12.81 15.25 -10.56
N LEU A 187 -12.35 14.07 -10.13
CA LEU A 187 -12.67 12.80 -10.77
C LEU A 187 -14.05 12.30 -10.29
N LYS A 188 -14.78 11.61 -11.17
CA LYS A 188 -16.11 11.08 -10.88
C LYS A 188 -16.03 9.91 -9.90
N THR A 189 -16.69 10.01 -8.74
CA THR A 189 -16.70 8.94 -7.72
C THR A 189 -18.02 8.20 -7.59
N SER A 190 -19.00 8.56 -8.40
CA SER A 190 -20.35 8.00 -8.38
C SER A 190 -20.79 7.59 -9.78
N ASN A 191 -21.90 6.87 -9.89
CA ASN A 191 -22.60 6.62 -11.13
C ASN A 191 -24.07 7.00 -10.97
N THR A 192 -24.64 7.58 -12.03
CA THR A 192 -26.06 7.93 -12.10
C THR A 192 -26.77 6.86 -12.91
N ASP A 193 -27.85 6.31 -12.38
CA ASP A 193 -28.67 5.33 -13.11
C ASP A 193 -29.64 6.00 -14.09
N LEU A 194 -30.47 5.18 -14.76
CA LEU A 194 -31.45 5.65 -15.75
C LEU A 194 -32.56 6.53 -15.14
N GLU A 195 -32.77 6.46 -13.83
CA GLU A 195 -33.76 7.26 -13.11
C GLU A 195 -33.17 8.56 -12.56
N GLY A 196 -31.88 8.80 -12.78
CA GLY A 196 -31.19 9.99 -12.27
C GLY A 196 -30.68 9.83 -10.84
N ILE A 197 -30.71 8.62 -10.26
CA ILE A 197 -30.25 8.36 -8.88
C ILE A 197 -28.74 8.15 -8.89
N GLU A 198 -28.06 8.92 -8.05
CA GLU A 198 -26.60 8.86 -7.90
C GLU A 198 -26.19 7.86 -6.81
N ASN A 199 -25.36 6.90 -7.18
CA ASN A 199 -24.80 5.89 -6.29
C ASN A 199 -23.27 6.03 -6.22
N GLU A 200 -22.68 5.92 -5.02
CA GLU A 200 -21.23 6.00 -4.86
C GLU A 200 -20.55 4.71 -5.37
N ASN A 201 -19.49 4.87 -6.16
CA ASN A 201 -18.72 3.74 -6.71
C ASN A 201 -17.92 3.06 -5.60
N GLY A 202 -17.88 1.72 -5.57
CA GLY A 202 -16.95 0.97 -4.72
C GLY A 202 -15.50 1.05 -5.19
N LEU A 203 -14.55 0.64 -4.34
CA LEU A 203 -13.10 0.76 -4.57
C LEU A 203 -12.65 0.26 -5.96
N SER A 204 -13.07 -0.93 -6.38
CA SER A 204 -12.67 -1.47 -7.70
C SER A 204 -13.02 -0.52 -8.83
N LYS A 205 -14.23 0.05 -8.81
CA LYS A 205 -14.69 0.97 -9.84
C LYS A 205 -13.98 2.32 -9.76
N LEU A 206 -13.67 2.81 -8.55
CA LEU A 206 -12.88 4.03 -8.36
C LEU A 206 -11.48 3.91 -8.98
N LEU A 207 -10.83 2.76 -8.81
CA LEU A 207 -9.49 2.50 -9.35
C LEU A 207 -9.48 2.28 -10.87
N ASP A 208 -10.64 2.14 -11.51
CA ASP A 208 -10.78 2.06 -12.97
C ASP A 208 -11.17 3.38 -13.62
N VAL A 209 -11.28 4.47 -12.86
CA VAL A 209 -11.57 5.81 -13.40
C VAL A 209 -10.32 6.38 -14.06
N ASP A 210 -10.47 6.84 -15.30
CA ASP A 210 -9.41 7.55 -16.02
C ASP A 210 -8.87 8.74 -15.21
N GLY A 211 -7.55 8.82 -15.08
CA GLY A 211 -6.86 9.85 -14.29
C GLY A 211 -6.54 9.45 -12.85
N VAL A 212 -7.01 8.30 -12.34
CA VAL A 212 -6.69 7.85 -10.99
C VAL A 212 -5.18 7.61 -10.77
N ASP A 213 -4.48 7.10 -11.78
CA ASP A 213 -3.02 6.92 -11.76
C ASP A 213 -2.28 8.26 -11.60
N ALA A 214 -2.85 9.38 -12.07
CA ALA A 214 -2.27 10.72 -11.88
C ALA A 214 -2.46 11.25 -10.45
N VAL A 215 -3.45 10.74 -9.71
CA VAL A 215 -3.72 11.12 -8.32
C VAL A 215 -2.81 10.36 -7.36
N PHE A 216 -2.64 9.05 -7.56
CA PHE A 216 -1.94 8.19 -6.60
C PHE A 216 -0.61 7.62 -7.10
N GLY A 217 -0.33 7.71 -8.41
CA GLY A 217 0.77 6.99 -9.05
C GLY A 217 0.39 5.55 -9.40
N GLY A 218 0.85 5.09 -10.57
CA GLY A 218 0.51 3.76 -11.10
C GLY A 218 0.93 2.59 -10.21
N ASP A 219 2.02 2.73 -9.44
CA ASP A 219 2.50 1.70 -8.52
C ASP A 219 1.56 1.50 -7.33
N ILE A 220 1.06 2.59 -6.74
CA ILE A 220 0.11 2.52 -5.62
C ILE A 220 -1.25 2.01 -6.13
N VAL A 221 -1.69 2.44 -7.31
CA VAL A 221 -2.91 1.90 -7.93
C VAL A 221 -2.75 0.40 -8.22
N PHE A 222 -1.57 -0.04 -8.69
CA PHE A 222 -1.25 -1.46 -8.86
C PHE A 222 -1.38 -2.24 -7.54
N GLU A 223 -0.75 -1.77 -6.47
CA GLU A 223 -0.85 -2.37 -5.13
C GLU A 223 -2.31 -2.49 -4.68
N MET A 224 -3.07 -1.39 -4.79
CA MET A 224 -4.47 -1.37 -4.37
C MET A 224 -5.32 -2.35 -5.19
N LYS A 225 -5.17 -2.37 -6.52
CA LYS A 225 -5.90 -3.29 -7.38
C LYS A 225 -5.55 -4.74 -7.09
N ALA A 226 -4.27 -5.06 -6.99
CA ALA A 226 -3.79 -6.43 -6.83
C ALA A 226 -4.22 -7.01 -5.47
N LEU A 227 -4.16 -6.22 -4.40
CA LEU A 227 -4.47 -6.66 -3.04
C LEU A 227 -5.97 -6.62 -2.72
N PHE A 228 -6.66 -5.53 -3.05
CA PHE A 228 -8.04 -5.32 -2.55
C PHE A 228 -9.12 -5.69 -3.55
N CYS A 229 -8.85 -5.65 -4.86
CA CYS A 229 -9.88 -5.66 -5.91
C CYS A 229 -9.80 -6.81 -6.90
N SER A 230 -8.64 -7.47 -7.02
CA SER A 230 -8.40 -8.47 -8.06
C SER A 230 -9.29 -9.70 -7.89
N ALA A 231 -9.93 -10.14 -8.99
CA ALA A 231 -10.64 -11.42 -9.03
C ALA A 231 -9.68 -12.64 -8.96
N PHE A 232 -8.37 -12.43 -9.18
CA PHE A 232 -7.34 -13.47 -9.12
C PHE A 232 -6.75 -13.66 -7.72
N TRP A 233 -7.54 -13.35 -6.68
CA TRP A 233 -7.17 -13.30 -5.27
C TRP A 233 -6.19 -12.18 -4.89
N PRO A 234 -6.21 -11.71 -3.62
CA PRO A 234 -7.09 -12.14 -2.53
C PRO A 234 -8.45 -11.43 -2.52
N ASN A 235 -8.62 -10.36 -3.31
CA ASN A 235 -9.88 -9.61 -3.40
C ASN A 235 -10.39 -9.09 -2.03
N LEU A 236 -9.46 -8.68 -1.16
CA LEU A 236 -9.74 -8.46 0.27
C LEU A 236 -10.93 -7.55 0.53
N ARG A 237 -11.08 -6.45 -0.23
CA ARG A 237 -12.17 -5.50 -0.01
C ARG A 237 -13.52 -6.16 -0.25
N ASN A 238 -13.66 -6.94 -1.33
CA ASN A 238 -14.92 -7.58 -1.65
C ASN A 238 -15.18 -8.79 -0.75
N ALA A 239 -14.14 -9.58 -0.42
CA ALA A 239 -14.26 -10.68 0.53
C ALA A 239 -14.75 -10.17 1.90
N PHE A 240 -14.16 -9.09 2.40
CA PHE A 240 -14.57 -8.42 3.63
C PHE A 240 -16.02 -7.91 3.55
N ALA A 241 -16.34 -7.10 2.54
CA ALA A 241 -17.66 -6.45 2.43
C ALA A 241 -18.82 -7.43 2.23
N HIS A 242 -18.55 -8.60 1.65
CA HIS A 242 -19.55 -9.65 1.43
C HIS A 242 -19.57 -10.73 2.52
N GLY A 243 -18.77 -10.59 3.58
CA GLY A 243 -18.72 -11.57 4.68
C GLY A 243 -18.17 -12.94 4.26
N LEU A 244 -17.22 -12.95 3.33
CA LEU A 244 -16.60 -14.18 2.79
C LEU A 244 -15.28 -14.55 3.49
N MET A 245 -14.79 -13.71 4.40
CA MET A 245 -13.59 -13.98 5.19
C MET A 245 -13.95 -14.85 6.40
N ASP A 246 -13.18 -15.92 6.61
CA ASP A 246 -13.20 -16.71 7.84
C ASP A 246 -12.22 -16.15 8.90
N ASP A 247 -12.19 -16.75 10.09
CA ASP A 247 -11.33 -16.31 11.19
C ASP A 247 -9.84 -16.35 10.81
N ASP A 248 -9.41 -17.31 10.00
CA ASP A 248 -8.02 -17.45 9.56
C ASP A 248 -7.64 -16.38 8.52
N ASP A 249 -8.58 -15.98 7.65
CA ASP A 249 -8.38 -14.95 6.64
C ASP A 249 -7.98 -13.60 7.24
N PHE A 250 -8.51 -13.28 8.42
CA PHE A 250 -8.20 -12.05 9.16
C PHE A 250 -6.75 -11.98 9.65
N TYR A 251 -6.04 -13.11 9.70
CA TYR A 251 -4.63 -13.22 10.09
C TYR A 251 -3.73 -13.74 8.96
N SER A 252 -4.28 -13.83 7.74
CA SER A 252 -3.53 -14.20 6.55
C SER A 252 -2.41 -13.21 6.23
N ALA A 253 -1.42 -13.64 5.44
CA ALA A 253 -0.37 -12.75 4.97
C ALA A 253 -0.94 -11.54 4.21
N ASP A 254 -2.06 -11.69 3.49
CA ASP A 254 -2.69 -10.58 2.79
C ASP A 254 -3.32 -9.57 3.76
N ALA A 255 -3.92 -10.00 4.87
CA ALA A 255 -4.44 -9.10 5.90
C ALA A 255 -3.31 -8.34 6.63
N VAL A 256 -2.22 -9.02 6.97
CA VAL A 256 -1.01 -8.39 7.55
C VAL A 256 -0.41 -7.38 6.58
N TYR A 257 -0.30 -7.75 5.30
CA TYR A 257 0.22 -6.86 4.26
C TYR A 257 -0.71 -5.66 4.05
N ALA A 258 -2.04 -5.83 4.10
CA ALA A 258 -2.99 -4.73 3.99
C ALA A 258 -2.84 -3.70 5.12
N TRP A 259 -2.62 -4.17 6.36
CA TRP A 259 -2.27 -3.27 7.47
C TRP A 259 -0.94 -2.56 7.21
N TRP A 260 0.11 -3.29 6.84
CA TRP A 260 1.43 -2.70 6.59
C TRP A 260 1.40 -1.72 5.41
N PHE A 261 0.65 -2.00 4.35
CA PHE A 261 0.40 -1.10 3.22
C PHE A 261 -0.17 0.24 3.72
N MET A 262 -1.21 0.20 4.57
CA MET A 262 -1.81 1.40 5.12
C MET A 262 -0.85 2.16 6.04
N LEU A 263 -0.11 1.46 6.90
CA LEU A 263 0.91 2.07 7.76
C LEU A 263 1.96 2.79 6.92
N ARG A 264 2.53 2.09 5.94
CA ARG A 264 3.53 2.64 5.02
C ARG A 264 2.97 3.86 4.29
N TRP A 265 1.78 3.76 3.71
CA TRP A 265 1.24 4.84 2.89
C TRP A 265 0.99 6.11 3.71
N VAL A 266 0.32 5.98 4.87
CA VAL A 266 0.06 7.10 5.78
C VAL A 266 1.36 7.72 6.27
N ALA A 267 2.30 6.90 6.74
CA ALA A 267 3.52 7.38 7.37
C ALA A 267 4.50 7.99 6.37
N MET A 268 4.64 7.40 5.18
CA MET A 268 5.52 7.92 4.13
C MET A 268 5.01 9.26 3.58
N VAL A 269 3.69 9.44 3.41
CA VAL A 269 3.12 10.73 3.01
C VAL A 269 3.40 11.80 4.08
N TYR A 270 3.21 11.47 5.37
CA TYR A 270 3.53 12.38 6.48
C TYR A 270 5.01 12.80 6.48
N TRP A 271 5.94 11.84 6.33
CA TRP A 271 7.36 12.17 6.35
C TRP A 271 7.82 12.93 5.11
N ALA A 272 7.27 12.62 3.93
CA ALA A 272 7.52 13.38 2.71
C ALA A 272 7.07 14.85 2.88
N GLN A 273 5.84 15.07 3.36
CA GLN A 273 5.33 16.40 3.67
C GLN A 273 6.22 17.15 4.69
N SER A 274 6.63 16.47 5.75
CA SER A 274 7.48 17.05 6.79
C SER A 274 8.86 17.46 6.27
N ALA A 275 9.42 16.70 5.31
CA ALA A 275 10.68 17.04 4.67
C ALA A 275 10.53 18.29 3.78
N SER A 276 9.48 18.34 2.95
CA SER A 276 9.17 19.51 2.12
C SER A 276 8.93 20.77 2.96
N ASN A 277 8.18 20.67 4.06
CA ASN A 277 7.94 21.81 4.95
C ASN A 277 9.23 22.33 5.61
N ARG A 278 10.12 21.43 6.05
CA ARG A 278 11.42 21.84 6.61
C ARG A 278 12.29 22.54 5.58
N GLN A 279 12.27 22.08 4.32
CA GLN A 279 13.01 22.71 3.24
C GLN A 279 12.46 24.10 2.92
N ALA A 280 11.13 24.24 2.81
CA ALA A 280 10.49 25.55 2.59
C ALA A 280 10.79 26.55 3.72
N VAL A 281 10.75 26.11 4.99
CA VAL A 281 11.13 26.97 6.13
C VAL A 281 12.61 27.35 6.11
N ALA A 282 13.50 26.41 5.74
CA ALA A 282 14.93 26.71 5.63
C ALA A 282 15.22 27.73 4.50
N GLU A 283 14.53 27.60 3.35
CA GLU A 283 14.63 28.55 2.24
C GLU A 283 14.10 29.94 2.62
N ASP A 284 12.98 30.02 3.35
CA ASP A 284 12.41 31.28 3.86
C ASP A 284 13.37 31.96 4.87
N LEU A 285 13.94 31.19 5.80
CA LEU A 285 14.93 31.69 6.76
C LEU A 285 16.22 32.16 6.08
N LEU A 286 16.69 31.50 5.02
CA LEU A 286 17.85 31.96 4.25
C LEU A 286 17.56 33.26 3.50
N SER A 287 16.36 33.40 2.92
CA SER A 287 15.96 34.61 2.20
C SER A 287 15.78 35.83 3.11
N THR A 288 15.37 35.63 4.36
CA THR A 288 15.22 36.71 5.35
C THR A 288 16.56 37.18 5.93
N VAL A 289 17.58 36.32 5.95
CA VAL A 289 18.95 36.68 6.37
C VAL A 289 19.69 37.46 5.27
N GLU A 290 19.49 37.12 3.99
CA GLU A 290 20.08 37.86 2.86
C GLU A 290 19.38 39.22 2.60
N GLY A 291 18.16 39.42 3.12
CA GLY A 291 17.40 40.67 3.01
C GLY A 291 17.61 41.69 4.12
N ALA A 292 18.47 41.42 5.12
CA ALA A 292 18.72 42.36 6.22
C ALA A 292 19.61 43.53 5.74
N PRO A 293 19.17 44.80 5.84
CA PRO A 293 20.00 45.94 5.43
C PRO A 293 21.21 46.04 6.35
N ALA A 294 22.40 46.21 5.76
CA ALA A 294 23.62 46.49 6.51
C ALA A 294 23.43 47.78 7.31
N VAL A 295 23.29 47.66 8.63
CA VAL A 295 23.33 48.80 9.56
C VAL A 295 24.75 49.35 9.52
N THR A 296 24.96 50.33 8.65
CA THR A 296 26.16 51.16 8.62
C THR A 296 26.02 52.19 9.74
N GLY A 297 26.38 51.79 10.96
CA GLY A 297 26.61 52.73 12.05
C GLY A 297 27.95 53.43 11.83
N GLU A 298 27.94 54.66 11.34
CA GLU A 298 29.11 55.54 11.44
C GLU A 298 29.28 56.00 12.90
N PRO A 299 30.51 56.00 13.45
CA PRO A 299 30.76 56.57 14.77
C PRO A 299 30.90 58.09 14.64
N GLU A 300 30.01 58.84 15.28
CA GLU A 300 30.22 60.27 15.50
C GLU A 300 31.49 60.47 16.35
N THR A 301 32.44 61.20 15.78
CA THR A 301 33.69 61.57 16.43
C THR A 301 33.47 62.90 17.14
N ASP A 302 33.55 62.87 18.46
CA ASP A 302 33.56 64.04 19.32
C ASP A 302 34.91 64.74 19.22
N ALA A 303 34.92 66.01 18.79
CA ALA A 303 36.08 66.89 18.89
C ALA A 303 35.67 68.38 18.90
N SER A 304 35.45 68.93 20.09
CA SER A 304 36.02 70.20 20.64
C SER A 304 35.09 70.85 21.65
#